data_AF-A0A8H5A098-F1
#
_entry.id   AF-A0A8H5A098-F1
#
_cell.length_a   1.000
_cell.length_b   1.000
_cell.length_c   1.000
_cell.angle_alpha   90.00
_cell.angle_beta   90.00
_cell.angle_gamma   90.00
#
_symmetry.space_group_name_H-M   'P 1'
#
loop_
_entity.id
_entity.type
_entity.pdbx_description
1 polymer ?
#
loop_
_entity_poly.entity_id
_entity_poly.type
_entity_poly.pdbx_seq_one_letter_code
_entity_poly.pdbx_strand_id
1 'polypeptide(L)'
;MLACSKGADKVVKRCTWREPGNFNSNLSALTWTAQLILFDFVCFQKRDDEDGIPDLLDQMCKKYFQQMAETPFGHVLQWRLYLFAASRTSLTKHQARWSLDGETVDYMGTKLHMEQVTQLVESEFRQAHSLL
;
A
#
# COMPACT_ATOMS: atom_id res chain seq x y z
N MET A 1 -26.60 -41.75 -22.86
CA MET A 1 -26.22 -40.70 -23.82
C MET A 1 -26.37 -39.36 -23.12
N LEU A 2 -25.37 -38.54 -22.83
CA LEU A 2 -23.95 -38.51 -23.20
C LEU A 2 -23.12 -38.12 -21.97
N ALA A 3 -21.91 -38.66 -21.90
CA ALA A 3 -20.85 -38.27 -20.98
C ALA A 3 -19.92 -37.22 -21.61
N CYS A 4 -19.20 -36.51 -20.74
CA CYS A 4 -17.95 -35.74 -20.96
C CYS A 4 -17.97 -34.50 -21.87
N SER A 5 -17.56 -33.35 -21.31
CA SER A 5 -16.13 -33.05 -21.28
C SER A 5 -15.78 -32.05 -20.17
N LYS A 6 -14.71 -32.37 -19.43
CA LYS A 6 -14.05 -31.45 -18.52
C LYS A 6 -13.43 -30.32 -19.35
N GLY A 7 -14.06 -29.15 -19.35
CA GLY A 7 -13.39 -27.91 -19.73
C GLY A 7 -12.50 -27.50 -18.57
N ALA A 8 -11.18 -27.52 -18.79
CA ALA A 8 -10.21 -26.99 -17.84
C ALA A 8 -10.60 -25.56 -17.48
N ASP A 9 -10.97 -25.36 -16.22
CA ASP A 9 -11.25 -24.06 -15.64
C ASP A 9 -9.93 -23.27 -15.65
N LYS A 10 -9.70 -22.50 -16.73
CA LYS A 10 -8.65 -21.50 -16.74
C LYS A 10 -9.02 -20.55 -15.63
N VAL A 11 -8.36 -20.68 -14.48
CA VAL A 11 -8.39 -19.69 -13.41
C VAL A 11 -7.99 -18.37 -14.06
N VAL A 12 -9.00 -17.58 -14.44
CA VAL A 12 -8.83 -16.19 -14.78
C VAL A 12 -8.20 -15.60 -13.53
N LYS A 13 -6.89 -15.32 -13.59
CA LYS A 13 -6.22 -14.53 -12.56
C LYS A 13 -6.99 -13.22 -12.51
N ARG A 14 -7.97 -13.13 -11.62
CA ARG A 14 -8.60 -11.86 -11.28
C ARG A 14 -7.44 -10.98 -10.85
N CYS A 15 -7.23 -9.88 -11.58
CA CYS A 15 -6.28 -8.87 -11.18
C CYS A 15 -6.67 -8.39 -9.78
N THR A 16 -6.03 -8.95 -8.76
CA THR A 16 -6.20 -8.49 -7.39
C THR A 16 -5.41 -7.19 -7.29
N TRP A 17 -6.13 -6.09 -7.12
CA TRP A 17 -5.53 -4.80 -6.81
C TRP A 17 -4.62 -4.97 -5.60
N ARG A 18 -3.34 -4.59 -5.76
CA ARG A 18 -2.39 -4.65 -4.65
C ARG A 18 -2.76 -3.59 -3.62
N GLU A 19 -2.52 -3.90 -2.36
CA GLU A 19 -2.69 -2.92 -1.28
C GLU A 19 -1.82 -1.67 -1.53
N PRO A 20 -2.29 -0.47 -1.13
CA PRO A 20 -1.56 0.77 -1.31
C PRO A 20 -0.11 0.73 -0.78
N GLY A 21 0.12 0.07 0.36
CA GLY A 21 1.44 -0.07 0.97
C GLY A 21 2.46 -0.82 0.10
N ASN A 22 2.00 -1.73 -0.77
CA ASN A 22 2.88 -2.52 -1.65
C ASN A 22 3.57 -1.69 -2.74
N PHE A 23 3.14 -0.45 -2.95
CA PHE A 23 3.75 0.46 -3.92
C PHE A 23 4.79 1.40 -3.30
N ASN A 24 4.89 1.48 -1.97
CA ASN A 24 5.78 2.43 -1.28
C ASN A 24 7.26 2.21 -1.62
N SER A 25 7.71 0.96 -1.72
CA SER A 25 9.08 0.63 -2.11
C SER A 25 9.39 1.09 -3.53
N ASN A 26 8.49 0.81 -4.48
CA ASN A 26 8.64 1.22 -5.88
C ASN A 26 8.66 2.75 -6.03
N LEU A 27 7.76 3.45 -5.34
CA LEU A 27 7.72 4.92 -5.38
C LEU A 27 8.94 5.54 -4.70
N SER A 28 9.47 4.92 -3.65
CA SER A 28 10.73 5.34 -3.04
C SER A 28 11.90 5.15 -4.01
N ALA A 29 11.96 4.03 -4.73
CA ALA A 29 12.99 3.79 -5.75
C ALA A 29 12.90 4.82 -6.89
N LEU A 30 11.70 5.16 -7.36
CA LEU A 30 11.49 6.19 -8.37
C LEU A 30 11.91 7.58 -7.86
N THR A 31 11.58 7.91 -6.60
CA THR A 31 11.99 9.17 -5.96
C THR A 31 13.51 9.27 -5.93
N TRP A 32 14.21 8.23 -5.48
CA TRP A 32 15.67 8.18 -5.44
C TRP A 32 16.30 8.29 -6.82
N THR A 33 15.75 7.58 -7.81
CA THR A 33 16.25 7.64 -9.19
C THR A 33 16.12 9.05 -9.76
N ALA A 34 15.00 9.71 -9.52
CA ALA A 34 14.78 11.09 -9.97
C ALA A 34 15.74 12.08 -9.30
N GLN A 35 16.01 11.91 -7.99
CA GLN A 35 17.01 12.72 -7.28
C GLN A 35 18.41 12.55 -7.88
N LEU A 36 18.81 11.32 -8.21
CA LEU A 36 20.10 11.04 -8.86
C LEU A 36 20.21 11.69 -10.24
N ILE A 37 19.19 11.54 -11.09
CA ILE A 37 19.17 12.16 -12.42
C ILE A 37 19.26 13.68 -12.31
N LEU A 38 18.52 14.27 -11.38
CA LEU A 38 18.50 15.73 -11.20
C LEU A 38 19.85 16.24 -10.66
N PHE A 39 20.45 15.52 -9.72
CA PHE A 39 21.78 15.84 -9.20
C PHE A 39 22.86 15.74 -10.29
N ASP A 40 22.91 14.63 -11.03
CA ASP A 40 23.85 14.42 -12.14
C ASP A 40 23.76 15.54 -13.18
N PHE A 41 22.53 15.89 -13.57
CA PHE A 41 22.29 17.00 -14.49
C PHE A 41 22.85 18.34 -13.97
N VAL A 42 22.62 18.66 -12.70
CA VAL A 42 23.11 19.91 -12.08
C VAL A 42 24.63 19.92 -12.03
N CYS A 43 25.26 18.83 -11.57
CA CYS A 43 26.71 18.68 -11.55
C CYS A 43 27.29 18.84 -12.96
N PHE A 44 26.67 18.25 -13.98
CA PHE A 44 27.12 18.38 -15.36
C PHE A 44 27.03 19.83 -15.88
N GLN A 45 25.95 20.54 -15.55
CA GLN A 45 25.79 21.95 -15.95
C GLN A 45 26.77 22.88 -15.23
N LYS A 46 27.09 22.58 -13.98
CA LYS A 46 27.95 23.40 -13.10
C LYS A 46 29.37 22.85 -12.97
N ARG A 47 29.82 21.99 -13.90
CA ARG A 47 31.15 21.36 -13.86
C ARG A 47 32.32 22.34 -13.82
N ASP A 48 32.12 23.56 -14.32
CA ASP A 48 33.13 24.63 -14.37
C ASP A 48 32.92 25.68 -13.23
N ASP A 49 31.89 25.49 -12.39
CA ASP A 49 31.46 26.39 -11.31
C ASP A 49 30.78 25.57 -10.19
N GLU A 50 31.58 24.80 -9.47
CA GLU A 50 31.08 23.87 -8.43
C GLU A 50 30.34 24.59 -7.30
N ASP A 51 30.74 25.82 -6.96
CA ASP A 51 30.09 26.66 -5.95
C ASP A 51 28.64 27.00 -6.32
N GLY A 52 28.31 26.97 -7.62
CA GLY A 52 26.96 27.19 -8.12
C GLY A 52 26.05 25.94 -8.13
N ILE A 53 26.56 24.76 -7.76
CA ILE A 53 25.78 23.52 -7.70
C ILE A 53 24.61 23.62 -6.70
N PRO A 54 24.80 24.07 -5.44
CA PRO A 54 23.72 24.10 -4.46
C PRO A 54 22.55 24.99 -4.90
N ASP A 55 22.85 26.17 -5.45
CA ASP A 55 21.83 27.13 -5.90
C ASP A 55 21.01 26.59 -7.07
N LEU A 56 21.68 26.01 -8.08
CA LEU A 56 20.99 25.42 -9.22
C LEU A 56 20.20 24.17 -8.80
N LEU A 57 20.73 23.36 -7.88
CA LEU A 57 20.03 22.20 -7.32
C LEU A 57 18.75 22.61 -6.61
N ASP A 58 18.80 23.64 -5.76
CA ASP A 58 17.64 24.18 -5.06
C ASP A 58 16.59 24.73 -6.05
N GLN A 59 17.03 25.47 -7.07
CA GLN A 59 16.15 25.97 -8.13
C GLN A 59 15.44 24.84 -8.87
N MET A 60 16.18 23.79 -9.25
CA MET A 60 15.64 22.64 -9.97
C MET A 60 14.69 21.83 -9.08
N CYS A 61 15.01 21.65 -7.80
CA CYS A 61 14.14 21.02 -6.82
C CYS A 61 12.83 21.81 -6.62
N LYS A 62 12.90 23.14 -6.53
CA LYS A 62 11.71 24.01 -6.42
C LYS A 62 10.84 23.97 -7.67
N LYS A 63 11.45 23.88 -8.84
CA LYS A 63 10.71 23.90 -10.11
C LYS A 63 10.10 22.55 -10.46
N TYR A 64 10.84 21.46 -10.27
CA TYR A 64 10.46 20.15 -10.79
C TYR A 64 10.18 19.12 -9.71
N PHE A 65 10.79 19.23 -8.54
CA PHE A 65 10.76 18.21 -7.49
C PHE A 65 9.93 18.65 -6.27
N GLN A 66 8.75 19.24 -6.53
CA GLN A 66 7.77 19.62 -5.52
C GLN A 66 6.52 18.76 -5.65
N GLN A 67 5.91 18.42 -4.52
CA GLN A 67 4.68 17.61 -4.49
C GLN A 67 3.51 18.21 -5.27
N MET A 68 3.46 19.54 -5.37
CA MET A 68 2.39 20.28 -6.06
C MET A 68 2.78 20.70 -7.48
N ALA A 69 3.97 20.32 -7.96
CA ALA A 69 4.38 20.63 -9.31
C ALA A 69 3.72 19.65 -10.30
N GLU A 70 3.17 20.17 -11.40
CA GLU A 70 2.60 19.38 -12.50
C GLU A 70 3.72 18.77 -13.37
N THR A 71 4.59 18.00 -12.75
CA THR A 71 5.74 17.35 -13.38
C THR A 71 5.71 15.85 -13.09
N PRO A 72 6.40 15.00 -13.89
CA PRO A 72 6.50 13.58 -13.58
C PRO A 72 6.99 13.30 -12.16
N PHE A 73 7.96 14.07 -11.67
CA PHE A 73 8.48 13.93 -10.32
C PHE A 73 7.49 14.39 -9.26
N GLY A 74 6.80 15.51 -9.48
CA GLY A 74 5.74 15.98 -8.58
C GLY A 74 4.62 14.95 -8.43
N HIS A 75 4.17 14.34 -9.53
CA HIS A 75 3.19 13.26 -9.49
C HIS A 75 3.68 12.04 -8.70
N VAL A 76 4.94 11.60 -8.87
CA VAL A 76 5.51 10.49 -8.08
C VAL A 76 5.48 10.80 -6.58
N LEU A 77 5.86 12.01 -6.20
CA LEU A 77 5.85 12.46 -4.81
C LEU A 77 4.41 12.52 -4.25
N GLN A 78 3.46 13.01 -5.05
CA GLN A 78 2.05 13.10 -4.67
C GLN A 78 1.43 11.70 -4.49
N TRP A 79 1.70 10.76 -5.41
CA TRP A 79 1.25 9.38 -5.31
C TRP A 79 1.77 8.68 -4.06
N ARG A 80 3.02 8.94 -3.67
CA ARG A 80 3.58 8.40 -2.41
C ARG A 80 2.81 8.89 -1.19
N LEU A 81 2.44 10.17 -1.14
CA LEU A 81 1.62 10.71 -0.06
C LEU A 81 0.21 10.10 -0.03
N TYR A 82 -0.45 10.03 -1.19
CA TYR A 82 -1.79 9.46 -1.28
C TYR A 82 -1.82 8.00 -0.87
N LEU A 83 -0.87 7.20 -1.36
CA LEU A 83 -0.81 5.78 -1.03
C LEU A 83 -0.40 5.55 0.43
N PHE A 84 0.43 6.42 1.01
CA PHE A 84 0.69 6.40 2.44
C PHE A 84 -0.59 6.68 3.25
N ALA A 85 -1.34 7.74 2.91
CA ALA A 85 -2.62 8.04 3.55
C ALA A 85 -3.64 6.90 3.39
N ALA A 86 -3.78 6.35 2.18
CA ALA A 86 -4.66 5.22 1.89
C ALA A 86 -4.22 3.93 2.62
N SER A 87 -2.93 3.72 2.82
CA SER A 87 -2.44 2.57 3.59
C SER A 87 -2.82 2.68 5.07
N ARG A 88 -2.81 3.89 5.65
CA ARG A 88 -3.25 4.13 7.03
C ARG A 88 -4.74 3.90 7.23
N THR A 89 -5.58 4.21 6.23
CA THR A 89 -7.02 3.92 6.30
C THR A 89 -7.34 2.43 6.04
N SER A 90 -6.45 1.73 5.33
CA SER A 90 -6.56 0.28 5.10
C SER A 90 -6.25 -0.59 6.33
N LEU A 91 -5.74 -0.01 7.43
CA LEU A 91 -5.49 -0.69 8.71
C LEU A 91 -6.76 -1.32 9.35
N THR A 92 -7.95 -1.07 8.80
CA THR A 92 -9.18 -1.75 9.24
C THR A 92 -9.30 -3.20 8.74
N LYS A 93 -8.34 -3.73 7.96
CA LYS A 93 -8.37 -5.13 7.51
C LYS A 93 -8.52 -6.12 8.65
N HIS A 94 -7.82 -5.89 9.77
CA HIS A 94 -7.88 -6.73 10.97
C HIS A 94 -8.70 -6.11 12.10
N GLN A 95 -9.67 -5.25 11.77
CA GLN A 95 -10.57 -4.72 12.79
C GLN A 95 -11.87 -5.50 12.76
N ALA A 96 -12.22 -6.08 13.91
CA ALA A 96 -13.55 -6.59 14.14
C ALA A 96 -14.56 -5.43 14.03
N ARG A 97 -15.58 -5.60 13.19
CA ARG A 97 -16.64 -4.61 13.00
C ARG A 97 -17.95 -5.16 13.52
N TRP A 98 -18.57 -4.45 14.46
CA TRP A 98 -19.90 -4.77 14.93
C TRP A 98 -20.95 -4.34 13.89
N SER A 99 -21.99 -5.15 13.72
CA SER A 99 -23.21 -4.71 13.05
C SER A 99 -23.87 -3.58 13.85
N LEU A 100 -24.70 -2.77 13.19
CA LEU A 100 -25.33 -1.61 13.82
C LEU A 100 -26.26 -1.99 14.99
N ASP A 101 -26.85 -3.18 14.91
CA ASP A 101 -27.68 -3.81 15.94
C ASP A 101 -26.85 -4.49 17.05
N GLY A 102 -25.54 -4.63 16.88
CA GLY A 102 -24.65 -5.27 17.84
C GLY A 102 -24.74 -6.80 17.92
N GLU A 103 -25.57 -7.44 17.09
CA GLU A 103 -25.81 -8.89 17.14
C GLU A 103 -24.67 -9.70 16.52
N THR A 104 -23.94 -9.11 15.58
CA THR A 104 -22.87 -9.80 14.85
C THR A 104 -21.57 -9.02 14.84
N VAL A 105 -20.46 -9.75 14.81
CA VAL A 105 -19.12 -9.23 14.61
C VAL A 105 -18.53 -9.81 13.33
N ASP A 106 -18.05 -8.95 12.44
CA ASP A 106 -17.33 -9.32 11.22
C ASP A 106 -15.84 -9.11 11.43
N TYR A 107 -15.05 -10.16 11.22
CA TYR A 107 -13.61 -10.08 11.18
C TYR A 107 -13.09 -10.76 9.92
N MET A 108 -12.40 -10.01 9.06
CA MET A 108 -11.80 -10.52 7.82
C MET A 108 -12.81 -11.25 6.89
N GLY A 109 -14.10 -10.85 6.91
CA GLY A 109 -15.15 -11.47 6.11
C GLY A 109 -15.78 -12.70 6.74
N THR A 110 -15.35 -13.07 7.95
CA THR A 110 -16.01 -14.08 8.78
C THR A 110 -16.95 -13.37 9.74
N LYS A 111 -18.25 -13.65 9.64
CA LYS A 111 -19.26 -13.12 10.55
C LYS A 111 -19.60 -14.13 11.62
N LEU A 112 -19.57 -13.70 12.87
CA LEU A 112 -19.99 -14.47 14.02
C LEU A 112 -21.13 -13.74 14.73
N HIS A 113 -22.14 -14.50 15.16
CA HIS A 113 -23.13 -14.00 16.09
C HIS A 113 -22.52 -13.90 17.49
N MET A 114 -22.93 -12.93 18.30
CA MET A 114 -22.37 -12.74 19.64
C MET A 114 -22.48 -13.99 20.53
N GLU A 115 -23.53 -14.79 20.36
CA GLU A 115 -23.69 -16.08 21.04
C GLU A 115 -22.58 -17.09 20.71
N GLN A 116 -22.09 -17.06 19.46
CA GLN A 116 -21.02 -17.93 18.98
C GLN A 116 -19.65 -17.46 19.45
N VAL A 117 -19.49 -16.15 19.69
CA VAL A 117 -18.24 -15.57 20.23
C VAL A 117 -17.97 -16.13 21.62
N THR A 118 -18.99 -16.21 22.48
CA THR A 118 -18.84 -16.79 23.83
C THR A 118 -18.40 -18.25 23.77
N GLN A 119 -19.02 -19.03 22.87
CA GLN A 119 -18.65 -20.44 22.67
C GLN A 119 -17.23 -20.61 22.16
N LEU A 120 -16.79 -19.73 21.26
CA LEU A 120 -15.42 -19.71 20.74
C LEU A 120 -14.40 -19.42 21.86
N VAL A 121 -14.68 -18.43 22.71
CA VAL A 121 -13.78 -18.11 23.85
C VAL A 121 -13.66 -19.32 24.79
N GLU A 122 -14.77 -19.98 25.09
CA GLU A 122 -14.77 -21.17 25.95
C GLU A 122 -14.05 -22.38 25.32
N SER A 123 -14.12 -22.54 23.99
CA SER A 123 -13.40 -23.62 23.30
C SER A 123 -11.90 -23.37 23.28
N GLU A 124 -11.47 -22.15 22.94
CA GLU A 124 -10.06 -21.76 22.94
C GLU A 124 -9.45 -21.83 24.34
N PHE A 125 -10.20 -21.41 25.37
CA PHE A 125 -9.77 -21.53 26.76
C PHE A 125 -9.55 -22.99 27.16
N ARG A 126 -10.49 -23.89 26.85
CA ARG A 126 -10.36 -25.32 27.13
C ARG A 126 -9.16 -25.93 26.42
N GLN A 127 -8.96 -25.59 25.15
CA GLN A 127 -7.85 -26.09 24.36
C GLN A 127 -6.50 -25.60 24.92
N ALA A 128 -6.39 -24.32 25.26
CA ALA A 128 -5.20 -23.76 25.90
C ALA A 128 -4.93 -24.42 27.26
N HIS A 129 -5.97 -24.65 28.07
CA HIS A 129 -5.83 -25.30 29.37
C HIS A 129 -5.38 -26.76 29.25
N SER A 130 -5.75 -27.49 28.20
CA SER A 130 -5.27 -28.85 27.96
C SER A 130 -3.79 -28.96 27.57
N LEU A 131 -3.14 -27.84 27.26
CA LEU A 131 -1.72 -27.78 26.91
C LEU A 131 -0.82 -27.42 28.11
N LEU A 132 -1.41 -27.12 29.27
CA LEU A 132 -0.73 -26.85 30.54
C LEU A 132 -0.70 -28.12 31.41
#